data_AF-A0A533RX68-F1
#
_entry.id   AF-A0A533RX68-F1
#
_cell.length_a   1.000
_cell.length_b   1.000
_cell.length_c   1.000
_cell.angle_alpha   90.00
_cell.angle_beta   90.00
_cell.angle_gamma   90.00
#
_symmetry.space_group_name_H-M   'P 1'
#
loop_
_entity.id
_entity.type
_entity.pdbx_description
1 polymer ?
#
loop_
_entity_poly.entity_id
_entity_poly.type
_entity_poly.pdbx_seq_one_letter_code
_entity_poly.pdbx_strand_id
1 'polypeptide(L)'
;MSVELAEEAAEAGIHMHAVSTQCLCKVNKSLNLVNGFQTNVNLKMLKKLVDDKRVRKVWLDSRVHALLNIAAPAVRAPEVWNNGYKGAGIGVAVLDTGVYPHDDLTSPVNRITAFKDFVRGREKPYDD
;
A
#
# COMPACT_ATOMS: atom_id res chain seq x y z
N MET A 1 13.67 -2.82 2.04
CA MET A 1 13.85 -1.47 1.48
C MET A 1 13.22 -1.42 0.11
N SER A 2 12.80 -0.24 -0.32
CA SER A 2 12.25 0.00 -1.66
C SER A 2 13.23 0.77 -2.53
N VAL A 3 13.37 0.35 -3.78
CA VAL A 3 14.19 0.99 -4.81
C VAL A 3 13.26 1.58 -5.85
N GLU A 4 13.49 2.83 -6.18
CA GLU A 4 12.70 3.61 -7.13
C GLU A 4 13.57 3.96 -8.33
N LEU A 5 13.10 3.65 -9.53
CA LEU A 5 13.87 3.82 -10.76
C LEU A 5 13.60 5.18 -11.41
N ALA A 6 14.59 5.72 -12.11
CA ALA A 6 14.43 6.92 -12.93
C ALA A 6 13.52 6.62 -14.13
N GLU A 7 12.76 7.62 -14.60
CA GLU A 7 11.74 7.48 -15.66
C GLU A 7 12.33 7.35 -17.08
N GLU A 8 13.64 7.40 -17.25
CA GLU A 8 14.29 7.34 -18.56
C GLU A 8 14.73 5.91 -18.92
N ALA A 9 13.76 5.07 -19.30
CA ALA A 9 13.91 4.05 -20.33
C ALA A 9 12.58 3.29 -20.50
N ALA A 10 12.17 3.12 -21.75
CA ALA A 10 11.01 2.34 -22.13
C ALA A 10 11.00 0.94 -21.49
N GLU A 11 9.81 0.50 -21.09
CA GLU A 11 9.47 -0.81 -20.51
C GLU A 11 9.97 -1.06 -19.07
N ALA A 12 9.16 -0.62 -18.10
CA ALA A 12 9.39 -0.78 -16.65
C ALA A 12 9.76 -2.22 -16.20
N GLY A 13 9.33 -3.25 -16.93
CA GLY A 13 9.65 -4.65 -16.63
C GLY A 13 11.11 -5.04 -16.92
N ILE A 14 11.71 -4.51 -17.99
CA ILE A 14 13.09 -4.85 -18.38
C ILE A 14 14.10 -4.18 -17.44
N HIS A 15 13.79 -2.96 -17.02
CA HIS A 15 14.70 -2.13 -16.23
C HIS A 15 14.90 -2.66 -14.81
N MET A 16 13.82 -3.08 -14.16
CA MET A 16 13.86 -3.68 -12.82
C MET A 16 14.72 -4.94 -12.79
N HIS A 17 14.54 -5.84 -13.77
CA HIS A 17 15.36 -7.05 -13.86
C HIS A 17 16.83 -6.74 -14.12
N ALA A 18 17.13 -5.80 -15.02
CA ALA A 18 18.51 -5.39 -15.32
C ALA A 18 19.22 -4.79 -14.10
N VAL A 19 18.57 -3.88 -13.37
CA VAL A 19 19.11 -3.27 -12.14
C VAL A 19 19.30 -4.33 -11.06
N SER A 20 18.29 -5.18 -10.82
CA SER A 20 18.39 -6.22 -9.80
C SER A 20 19.54 -7.20 -10.05
N THR A 21 19.76 -7.59 -11.31
CA THR A 21 20.85 -8.47 -11.72
C THR A 21 22.21 -7.80 -11.53
N GLN A 22 22.37 -6.55 -11.98
CA GLN A 22 23.63 -5.82 -11.86
C GLN A 22 24.01 -5.52 -10.40
N CYS A 23 23.03 -5.17 -9.59
CA CYS A 23 23.21 -4.88 -8.17
C CYS A 23 23.26 -6.13 -7.30
N LEU A 24 23.10 -7.32 -7.89
CA LEU A 24 23.08 -8.62 -7.23
C LEU A 24 21.99 -8.74 -6.15
N CYS A 25 20.84 -8.10 -6.37
CA CYS A 25 19.72 -8.13 -5.45
C CYS A 25 18.51 -8.83 -6.06
N LYS A 26 17.64 -9.39 -5.22
CA LYS A 26 16.41 -10.06 -5.66
C LYS A 26 15.25 -9.08 -5.63
N VAL A 27 14.40 -9.13 -6.65
CA VAL A 27 13.08 -8.48 -6.63
C VAL A 27 12.13 -9.35 -5.80
N ASN A 28 11.67 -8.84 -4.66
CA ASN A 28 10.69 -9.53 -3.82
C ASN A 28 9.26 -9.12 -4.17
N LYS A 29 9.04 -7.84 -4.48
CA LYS A 29 7.73 -7.29 -4.87
C LYS A 29 7.92 -6.16 -5.86
N SER A 30 7.14 -6.16 -6.94
CA SER A 30 7.09 -5.05 -7.88
C SER A 30 6.17 -3.94 -7.36
N LEU A 31 6.61 -2.69 -7.48
CA LEU A 31 5.87 -1.48 -7.09
C LEU A 31 5.60 -0.64 -8.34
N ASN A 32 4.79 -1.19 -9.24
CA ASN A 32 4.58 -0.65 -10.59
C ASN A 32 4.10 0.81 -10.59
N LEU A 33 3.29 1.21 -9.60
CA LEU A 33 2.75 2.57 -9.50
C LEU A 33 3.84 3.64 -9.36
N VAL A 34 4.99 3.28 -8.78
CA VAL A 34 6.11 4.20 -8.54
C VAL A 34 7.37 3.79 -9.30
N ASN A 35 7.23 2.95 -10.33
CA ASN A 35 8.35 2.41 -11.10
C ASN A 35 9.48 1.86 -10.21
N GLY A 36 9.11 1.01 -9.25
CA GLY A 36 10.05 0.55 -8.23
C GLY A 36 9.88 -0.91 -7.84
N PHE A 37 10.72 -1.36 -6.91
CA PHE A 37 10.66 -2.71 -6.37
C PHE A 37 11.15 -2.79 -4.93
N GLN A 38 10.65 -3.78 -4.20
CA GLN A 38 11.12 -4.14 -2.86
C GLN A 38 12.24 -5.18 -2.95
N THR A 39 13.30 -4.97 -2.16
CA THR A 39 14.41 -5.90 -2.04
C THR A 39 15.00 -5.93 -0.63
N ASN A 40 15.72 -7.01 -0.32
CA ASN A 40 16.55 -7.16 0.86
C ASN A 40 18.01 -7.23 0.42
N VAL A 41 18.86 -6.36 0.98
CA VAL A 41 20.26 -6.21 0.56
C VAL A 41 21.18 -6.01 1.75
N ASN A 42 22.45 -6.38 1.58
CA ASN A 42 23.52 -6.00 2.51
C ASN A 42 24.19 -4.69 2.07
N LEU A 43 25.15 -4.20 2.86
CA LEU A 43 25.83 -2.93 2.58
C LEU A 43 26.57 -2.90 1.23
N LYS A 44 27.11 -4.01 0.75
CA LYS A 44 27.81 -4.07 -0.55
C LYS A 44 26.84 -3.88 -1.71
N MET A 45 25.69 -4.55 -1.63
CA MET A 45 24.62 -4.42 -2.62
C MET A 45 23.96 -3.04 -2.56
N LEU A 46 23.76 -2.48 -1.37
CA LEU A 46 23.22 -1.13 -1.19
C LEU A 46 24.12 -0.08 -1.87
N LYS A 47 25.45 -0.16 -1.70
CA LYS A 47 26.39 0.73 -2.41
C LYS A 47 26.19 0.66 -3.92
N LYS A 48 26.12 -0.55 -4.47
CA LYS A 48 25.84 -0.74 -5.91
C LYS A 48 24.53 -0.12 -6.38
N LEU A 49 23.47 -0.19 -5.56
CA LEU A 49 22.18 0.42 -5.88
C LEU A 49 22.26 1.95 -5.89
N VAL A 50 22.93 2.53 -4.90
CA VAL A 50 23.08 4.00 -4.79
C VAL A 50 23.96 4.55 -5.90
N ASP A 51 24.96 3.79 -6.36
CA ASP A 51 25.87 4.20 -7.43
C ASP A 51 25.28 4.00 -8.86
N ASP A 52 24.16 3.27 -8.99
CA ASP A 52 23.55 3.00 -10.29
C ASP A 52 22.69 4.19 -10.75
N LYS A 53 23.04 4.80 -11.89
CA LYS A 53 22.34 5.98 -12.44
C LYS A 53 20.87 5.76 -12.76
N ARG A 54 20.43 4.49 -12.88
CA ARG A 54 19.03 4.13 -13.13
C ARG A 54 18.20 4.13 -11.84
N VAL A 55 18.84 4.12 -10.69
CA VAL A 55 18.18 4.21 -9.38
C VAL A 55 18.02 5.69 -9.04
N ARG A 56 16.76 6.13 -8.98
CA ARG A 56 16.43 7.49 -8.54
C ARG A 56 16.55 7.63 -7.03
N LYS A 57 16.06 6.64 -6.29
CA LYS A 57 16.07 6.69 -4.82
C LYS A 57 16.00 5.31 -4.19
N VAL A 58 16.62 5.18 -3.01
CA VAL A 58 16.48 4.04 -2.13
C VAL A 58 15.82 4.50 -0.83
N TRP A 59 14.76 3.81 -0.43
CA TRP A 59 13.95 4.11 0.75
C TRP A 59 14.06 2.98 1.78
N LEU A 60 14.40 3.32 3.02
CA LEU A 60 14.35 2.36 4.11
C LEU A 60 12.91 2.08 4.52
N ASP A 61 12.63 0.82 4.82
CA ASP A 61 11.30 0.40 5.30
C ASP A 61 11.14 0.94 6.73
N SER A 62 10.36 2.01 6.86
CA SER A 62 10.08 2.64 8.15
C SER A 62 8.88 1.97 8.82
N ARG A 63 8.90 1.90 10.16
CA ARG A 63 7.73 1.44 10.92
C ARG A 63 6.70 2.56 10.99
N VAL A 64 5.44 2.20 10.78
CA VAL A 64 4.28 3.08 10.98
C VAL A 64 3.40 2.49 12.09
N HIS A 65 2.61 3.35 12.74
CA HIS A 65 1.73 2.97 13.84
C HIS A 65 0.31 3.48 13.58
N ALA A 66 -0.69 2.71 14.00
CA ALA A 66 -2.08 3.12 13.93
C ALA A 66 -2.33 4.31 14.88
N LEU A 67 -3.09 5.29 14.40
CA LEU A 67 -3.52 6.45 15.16
C LEU A 67 -5.04 6.50 15.12
N LEU A 68 -5.70 6.34 16.27
CA LEU A 68 -7.17 6.35 16.36
C LEU A 68 -7.66 7.69 16.89
N ASN A 69 -8.72 8.26 16.28
CA ASN A 69 -9.40 9.44 16.81
C ASN A 69 -10.93 9.31 16.82
N ILE A 70 -11.57 10.12 17.66
CA ILE A 70 -13.02 10.33 17.70
C ILE A 70 -13.33 11.50 16.75
N ALA A 71 -13.70 11.23 15.49
CA ALA A 71 -13.81 12.27 14.47
C ALA A 71 -15.24 12.77 14.21
N ALA A 72 -16.25 11.90 14.30
CA ALA A 72 -17.57 12.19 13.72
C ALA A 72 -18.27 13.43 14.32
N PRO A 73 -18.30 13.64 15.66
CA PRO A 73 -18.87 14.86 16.24
C PRO A 73 -18.08 16.11 15.88
N ALA A 74 -16.74 16.01 15.84
CA ALA A 74 -15.85 17.14 15.58
C ALA A 74 -16.04 17.71 14.16
N VAL A 75 -16.43 16.87 13.20
CA VAL A 75 -16.65 17.27 11.79
C VAL A 75 -18.13 17.53 11.44
N ARG A 76 -19.03 17.56 12.44
CA ARG A 76 -20.49 17.79 12.26
C ARG A 76 -21.16 16.83 11.26
N ALA A 77 -20.67 15.59 11.17
CA ALA A 77 -21.23 14.57 10.27
C ALA A 77 -22.75 14.33 10.46
N PRO A 78 -23.33 14.34 11.68
CA PRO A 78 -24.76 14.12 11.86
C PRO A 78 -25.66 15.10 11.09
N GLU A 79 -25.25 16.36 10.94
CA GLU A 79 -26.05 17.36 10.22
C GLU A 79 -26.13 17.05 8.72
N VAL A 80 -25.04 16.57 8.13
CA VAL A 80 -24.99 16.17 6.71
C VAL A 80 -25.83 14.92 6.46
N TRP A 81 -25.79 13.94 7.38
CA TRP A 81 -26.61 12.73 7.29
C TRP A 81 -28.11 13.05 7.39
N ASN A 82 -28.49 14.01 8.23
CA ASN A 82 -29.88 14.47 8.36
C ASN A 82 -30.40 15.15 7.07
N ASN A 83 -29.50 15.72 6.26
CA ASN A 83 -29.83 16.23 4.93
C ASN A 83 -29.89 15.15 3.84
N GLY A 84 -29.79 13.86 4.20
CA GLY A 84 -29.93 12.72 3.30
C GLY A 84 -28.63 12.26 2.62
N TYR A 85 -27.51 12.96 2.82
CA TYR A 85 -26.23 12.61 2.21
C TYR A 85 -25.51 11.54 3.04
N LYS A 86 -25.51 10.30 2.53
CA LYS A 86 -24.91 9.13 3.23
C LYS A 86 -23.75 8.48 2.48
N GLY A 87 -23.30 9.08 1.37
CA GLY A 87 -22.22 8.53 0.54
C GLY A 87 -22.63 7.34 -0.34
N ALA A 88 -23.92 7.20 -0.66
CA ALA A 88 -24.39 6.13 -1.54
C ALA A 88 -23.68 6.16 -2.90
N GLY A 89 -23.18 5.00 -3.36
CA GLY A 89 -22.43 4.86 -4.61
C GLY A 89 -20.94 5.20 -4.53
N ILE A 90 -20.44 5.66 -3.37
CA ILE A 90 -19.02 5.98 -3.16
C ILE A 90 -18.33 4.85 -2.40
N GLY A 91 -17.26 4.31 -2.98
CA GLY A 91 -16.38 3.34 -2.33
C GLY A 91 -15.24 4.03 -1.56
N VAL A 92 -14.93 3.54 -0.36
CA VAL A 92 -13.80 4.00 0.44
C VAL A 92 -12.88 2.82 0.72
N ALA A 93 -11.60 2.96 0.37
CA ALA A 93 -10.57 1.97 0.71
C ALA A 93 -9.96 2.32 2.07
N VAL A 94 -10.07 1.40 3.03
CA VAL A 94 -9.44 1.51 4.35
C VAL A 94 -8.22 0.60 4.36
N LEU A 95 -7.03 1.17 4.58
CA LEU A 95 -5.77 0.44 4.70
C LEU A 95 -5.38 0.43 6.19
N ASP A 96 -5.76 -0.64 6.88
CA ASP A 96 -5.55 -0.78 8.33
C ASP A 96 -5.30 -2.27 8.69
N THR A 97 -5.47 -2.64 9.96
CA THR A 97 -5.32 -4.02 10.48
C THR A 97 -6.27 -5.02 9.84
N GLY A 98 -7.47 -4.57 9.46
CA GLY A 98 -8.46 -5.44 8.86
C GLY A 98 -9.87 -4.86 8.93
N VAL A 99 -10.86 -5.74 8.81
CA VAL A 99 -12.26 -5.44 9.10
C VAL A 99 -12.99 -6.72 9.50
N TYR A 100 -13.56 -6.72 10.70
CA TYR A 100 -14.44 -7.80 11.14
C TYR A 100 -15.81 -7.62 10.48
N PRO A 101 -16.42 -8.69 9.91
CA PRO A 101 -17.74 -8.62 9.26
C PRO A 101 -18.88 -8.51 10.28
N HIS A 102 -18.86 -7.45 11.10
CA HIS A 102 -19.87 -7.12 12.09
C HIS A 102 -21.21 -6.79 11.43
N ASP A 103 -22.32 -7.07 12.12
CA ASP A 103 -23.68 -6.82 11.62
C ASP A 103 -23.91 -5.36 11.22
N ASP A 104 -23.32 -4.40 11.94
CA ASP A 104 -23.34 -2.97 11.56
C ASP A 104 -22.81 -2.71 10.14
N LEU A 105 -21.91 -3.54 9.63
CA LEU A 105 -21.34 -3.44 8.29
C LEU A 105 -22.02 -4.38 7.29
N THR A 106 -22.55 -5.51 7.74
CA THR A 106 -23.05 -6.57 6.85
C THR A 106 -24.57 -6.59 6.72
N SER A 107 -25.29 -6.01 7.67
CA SER A 107 -26.75 -6.01 7.75
C SER A 107 -27.34 -4.60 7.67
N PRO A 108 -28.52 -4.41 7.02
CA PRO A 108 -29.25 -5.40 6.21
C PRO A 108 -28.60 -5.67 4.84
N VAL A 109 -27.61 -4.86 4.44
CA VAL A 109 -26.89 -4.98 3.17
C VAL A 109 -25.39 -4.95 3.48
N ASN A 110 -24.64 -5.83 2.83
CA ASN A 110 -23.20 -5.89 3.04
C ASN A 110 -22.49 -4.68 2.42
N ARG A 111 -21.85 -3.88 3.27
CA ARG A 111 -21.06 -2.70 2.89
C ARG A 111 -19.58 -3.01 2.64
N ILE A 112 -19.12 -4.22 3.00
CA ILE A 112 -17.75 -4.69 2.69
C ILE A 112 -17.76 -5.27 1.28
N THR A 113 -17.40 -4.45 0.30
CA THR A 113 -17.44 -4.83 -1.13
C THR A 113 -16.18 -5.54 -1.61
N ALA A 114 -15.05 -5.38 -0.89
CA ALA A 114 -13.78 -6.00 -1.22
C ALA A 114 -12.93 -6.17 0.04
N PHE A 115 -12.06 -7.18 0.04
CA PHE A 115 -11.07 -7.41 1.10
C PHE A 115 -9.75 -7.90 0.50
N LYS A 116 -8.63 -7.39 1.04
CA LYS A 116 -7.30 -7.84 0.66
C LYS A 116 -6.35 -7.77 1.85
N ASP A 117 -5.85 -8.93 2.24
CA ASP A 117 -4.81 -9.05 3.25
C ASP A 117 -3.42 -9.08 2.59
N PHE A 118 -2.60 -8.09 2.92
CA PHE A 118 -1.20 -7.98 2.46
C PHE A 118 -0.18 -8.56 3.44
N VAL A 119 -0.61 -9.06 4.60
CA VAL A 119 0.24 -9.61 5.66
C VAL A 119 0.22 -11.14 5.63
N ARG A 120 -0.96 -11.77 5.71
CA ARG A 120 -1.12 -13.24 5.75
C ARG A 120 -1.81 -13.83 4.52
N GLY A 121 -2.27 -12.97 3.60
CA GLY A 121 -2.92 -13.39 2.35
C GLY A 121 -4.27 -14.09 2.55
N ARG A 122 -4.99 -13.85 3.64
CA ARG A 122 -6.33 -14.39 3.84
C ARG A 122 -7.31 -13.81 2.82
N GLU A 123 -8.22 -14.65 2.34
CA GLU A 123 -9.23 -14.26 1.36
C GLU A 123 -10.49 -13.66 1.99
N LYS A 124 -10.81 -14.05 3.22
CA LYS A 124 -12.00 -13.61 3.95
C LYS A 124 -11.68 -12.45 4.90
N PRO A 125 -12.58 -11.46 5.04
CA PRO A 125 -12.41 -10.36 6.00
C PRO A 125 -12.22 -10.88 7.43
N TYR A 126 -11.26 -10.27 8.11
CA TYR A 126 -10.99 -10.45 9.54
C TYR A 126 -10.34 -9.17 10.06
N ASP A 127 -10.31 -9.03 11.38
CA ASP A 127 -9.55 -8.00 12.09
C ASP A 127 -9.05 -8.63 13.38
N ASP A 128 -7.81 -8.33 13.80
CA ASP A 128 -7.11 -8.98 14.92
C ASP A 128 -6.86 -8.08 16.14
#